data_AF-D7KEL7-F1
#
_entry.id   AF-D7KEL7-F1
#
_cell.length_a   1.000
_cell.length_b   1.000
_cell.length_c   1.000
_cell.angle_alpha   90.00
_cell.angle_beta   90.00
_cell.angle_gamma   90.00
#
_symmetry.space_group_name_H-M   'P 1'
#
loop_
_entity.id
_entity.type
_entity.pdbx_description
1 polymer ?
#
loop_
_entity_poly.entity_id
_entity_poly.type
_entity_poly.pdbx_seq_one_letter_code
_entity_poly.pdbx_strand_id
1 'polypeptide(L)'
;MASSSSRGEMEKIGIDQLKALKEQADLEVNLLQNSLNNIRTATVRLDAAAAALNDLSPLIGTYDAKKKTGGPNGSIKFKEELNRPHNKGLEKAVAFLW
;
A
#
# COMPACT_ATOMS: atom_id res chain seq x y z
N MET A 1 -18.92 -55.07 -29.19
CA MET A 1 -17.78 -54.74 -28.30
C MET A 1 -17.02 -53.46 -28.69
N ALA A 2 -17.22 -52.88 -29.89
CA ALA A 2 -16.56 -51.63 -30.28
C ALA A 2 -17.11 -50.35 -29.60
N SER A 3 -18.40 -50.30 -29.24
CA SER A 3 -19.02 -49.08 -28.69
C SER A 3 -18.64 -48.74 -27.25
N SER A 4 -18.16 -49.72 -26.47
CA SER A 4 -17.69 -49.48 -25.10
C SER A 4 -16.32 -48.82 -25.05
N SER A 5 -15.45 -49.06 -26.05
CA SER A 5 -14.11 -48.48 -26.14
C SER A 5 -14.16 -46.98 -26.43
N SER A 6 -14.96 -46.58 -27.44
CA SER A 6 -15.09 -45.17 -27.83
C SER A 6 -15.72 -44.29 -26.75
N ARG A 7 -16.57 -44.87 -25.88
CA ARG A 7 -17.18 -44.18 -24.76
C ARG A 7 -16.17 -43.86 -23.65
N GLY A 8 -15.29 -44.82 -23.33
CA GLY A 8 -14.22 -44.63 -22.34
C GLY A 8 -13.11 -43.67 -22.81
N GLU A 9 -12.83 -43.63 -24.12
CA GLU A 9 -11.93 -42.65 -24.72
C GLU A 9 -12.51 -41.22 -24.66
N MET A 10 -13.80 -41.06 -24.96
CA MET A 10 -14.49 -39.77 -24.82
C MET A 10 -14.53 -39.28 -23.37
N GLU A 11 -14.77 -40.17 -22.40
CA GLU A 11 -14.72 -39.82 -20.97
C GLU A 11 -13.30 -39.40 -20.54
N LYS A 12 -12.26 -40.12 -20.97
CA LYS A 12 -10.87 -39.72 -20.71
C LYS A 12 -10.55 -38.34 -21.27
N ILE A 13 -10.95 -38.06 -22.51
CA ILE A 13 -10.74 -36.75 -23.14
C ILE A 13 -11.47 -35.65 -22.35
N GLY A 14 -12.70 -35.90 -21.90
CA GLY A 14 -13.45 -34.98 -21.05
C GLY A 14 -12.75 -34.74 -19.70
N ILE A 15 -12.21 -35.78 -19.07
CA ILE A 15 -11.47 -35.69 -17.80
C ILE A 15 -10.17 -34.89 -17.98
N ASP A 16 -9.44 -35.07 -19.07
CA ASP A 16 -8.19 -34.36 -19.31
C ASP A 16 -8.43 -32.88 -19.64
N GLN A 17 -9.52 -32.54 -20.33
CA GLN A 17 -9.95 -31.15 -20.48
C GLN A 17 -10.31 -30.51 -19.13
N LEU A 18 -11.01 -31.23 -18.24
CA LEU A 18 -11.34 -30.74 -16.91
C LEU A 18 -10.08 -30.52 -16.05
N LYS A 19 -9.07 -31.37 -16.17
CA LYS A 19 -7.76 -31.16 -15.50
C LYS A 19 -7.05 -29.93 -16.03
N ALA A 20 -7.03 -29.73 -17.35
CA ALA A 20 -6.44 -28.56 -17.96
C ALA A 20 -7.13 -27.26 -17.51
N LEU A 21 -8.47 -27.27 -17.43
CA LEU A 21 -9.25 -26.14 -16.91
C LEU A 21 -8.97 -25.88 -15.43
N LYS A 22 -8.84 -26.93 -14.61
CA LYS A 22 -8.45 -26.80 -13.21
C LYS A 22 -7.07 -26.16 -13.08
N GLU A 23 -6.09 -26.62 -13.84
CA GLU A 23 -4.72 -26.10 -13.78
C GLU A 23 -4.65 -24.64 -14.23
N GLN A 24 -5.41 -24.26 -15.25
CA GLN A 24 -5.60 -22.86 -15.63
C GLN A 24 -6.20 -22.03 -14.49
N ALA A 25 -7.26 -22.52 -13.86
CA ALA A 25 -7.89 -21.83 -12.73
C ALA A 25 -6.92 -21.67 -11.53
N ASP A 26 -6.12 -22.69 -11.24
CA ASP A 26 -5.10 -22.65 -10.18
C ASP A 26 -4.04 -21.56 -10.48
N LEU A 27 -3.65 -21.38 -11.75
CA LEU A 27 -2.75 -20.29 -12.16
C LEU A 27 -3.41 -18.90 -12.02
N GLU A 28 -4.67 -18.77 -12.43
CA GLU A 28 -5.41 -17.51 -12.29
C GLU A 28 -5.57 -17.10 -10.83
N VAL A 29 -5.87 -18.05 -9.93
CA VAL A 29 -5.96 -17.82 -8.49
C VAL A 29 -4.63 -17.32 -7.92
N ASN A 30 -3.51 -17.91 -8.33
CA ASN A 30 -2.18 -17.47 -7.89
C ASN A 30 -1.89 -16.03 -8.33
N LEU A 31 -2.23 -15.67 -9.57
CA LEU A 31 -2.07 -14.29 -10.07
C LEU A 31 -2.93 -13.29 -9.29
N LEU A 32 -4.18 -13.65 -8.99
CA LEU A 32 -5.09 -12.83 -8.20
C LEU A 32 -4.58 -12.64 -6.77
N GLN A 33 -4.06 -13.70 -6.15
CA GLN A 33 -3.50 -13.64 -4.80
C GLN A 33 -2.28 -12.71 -4.74
N ASN A 34 -1.41 -12.77 -5.76
CA ASN A 34 -0.26 -11.87 -5.89
C ASN A 34 -0.70 -10.41 -6.07
N SER A 35 -1.69 -10.17 -6.94
CA SER A 35 -2.25 -8.84 -7.16
C SER A 35 -2.83 -8.26 -5.87
N LEU A 36 -3.58 -9.06 -5.11
CA LEU A 36 -4.14 -8.64 -3.82
C LEU A 36 -3.06 -8.27 -2.80
N ASN A 37 -1.98 -9.04 -2.73
CA ASN A 37 -0.84 -8.75 -1.85
C ASN A 37 -0.14 -7.44 -2.25
N ASN A 38 0.02 -7.19 -3.55
CA ASN A 38 0.58 -5.95 -4.06
C ASN A 38 -0.30 -4.74 -3.72
N ILE A 39 -1.62 -4.86 -3.88
CA ILE A 39 -2.58 -3.80 -3.54
C ILE A 39 -2.49 -3.47 -2.05
N ARG A 40 -2.54 -4.48 -1.16
CA ARG A 40 -2.40 -4.26 0.29
C ARG A 40 -1.10 -3.53 0.63
N THR A 41 0.00 -3.93 0.01
CA THR A 41 1.31 -3.29 0.20
C THR A 41 1.28 -1.84 -0.27
N ALA A 42 0.67 -1.56 -1.42
CA ALA A 42 0.52 -0.21 -1.95
C ALA A 42 -0.36 0.66 -1.03
N THR A 43 -1.44 0.11 -0.48
CA THR A 43 -2.30 0.81 0.50
C THR A 43 -1.52 1.20 1.75
N VAL A 44 -0.77 0.27 2.35
CA VAL A 44 0.05 0.57 3.55
C VAL A 44 1.09 1.66 3.25
N ARG A 45 1.72 1.62 2.06
CA ARG A 45 2.66 2.66 1.64
C ARG A 45 1.99 4.01 1.44
N LEU A 46 0.78 4.03 0.89
CA LEU A 46 0.00 5.25 0.71
C LEU A 46 -0.38 5.86 2.06
N ASP A 47 -0.83 5.05 3.01
CA ASP A 47 -1.16 5.50 4.37
C ASP A 47 0.06 6.07 5.09
N ALA A 48 1.21 5.41 4.98
CA ALA A 48 2.47 5.92 5.52
C ALA A 48 2.89 7.25 4.87
N ALA A 49 2.73 7.38 3.55
CA ALA A 49 3.00 8.63 2.84
C ALA A 49 2.03 9.74 3.25
N ALA A 50 0.75 9.43 3.44
CA ALA A 50 -0.26 10.39 3.90
C ALA A 50 0.05 10.89 5.32
N ALA A 51 0.46 9.99 6.24
CA ALA A 51 0.91 10.36 7.57
C ALA A 51 2.13 11.30 7.51
N ALA A 52 3.15 10.96 6.73
CA ALA A 52 4.34 11.79 6.54
C ALA A 52 4.01 13.18 5.94
N LEU A 53 3.07 13.24 4.99
CA LEU A 53 2.61 14.52 4.43
C LEU A 53 1.85 15.36 5.47
N ASN A 54 1.05 14.74 6.33
CA ASN A 54 0.33 15.44 7.38
C ASN A 54 1.31 16.05 8.40
N ASP A 55 2.35 15.30 8.79
CA ASP A 55 3.42 15.80 9.66
C ASP A 55 4.23 16.93 9.02
N LEU A 56 4.44 16.88 7.71
CA LEU A 56 5.22 17.87 6.97
C LEU A 56 4.43 19.15 6.65
N SER A 57 3.11 19.05 6.50
CA SER A 57 2.23 20.15 6.08
C SER A 57 2.35 21.42 6.96
N PRO A 58 2.38 21.32 8.30
CA PRO A 58 2.63 22.48 9.18
C PRO A 58 3.99 23.14 8.95
N LEU A 59 5.02 22.36 8.61
CA LEU A 59 6.39 22.85 8.42
C LEU A 59 6.57 23.58 7.09
N ILE A 60 5.90 23.13 6.03
CA ILE A 60 5.95 23.79 4.71
C ILE A 60 5.42 25.23 4.79
N GLY A 61 4.37 25.47 5.59
CA GLY A 61 3.79 26.80 5.79
C GLY A 61 4.68 27.80 6.52
N THR A 62 5.80 27.36 7.12
CA THR A 62 6.72 28.24 7.85
C THR A 62 7.81 28.86 6.97
N TYR A 63 7.95 28.44 5.71
CA TYR A 63 9.02 28.91 4.83
C TYR A 63 8.81 30.35 4.34
N ASP A 64 9.71 31.26 4.72
CA ASP A 64 9.79 32.64 4.23
C ASP A 64 10.92 32.75 3.20
N ALA A 65 10.56 32.89 1.91
CA ALA A 65 11.51 32.99 0.80
C ALA A 65 12.36 34.27 0.81
N LYS A 66 11.88 35.37 1.41
CA LYS A 66 12.64 36.63 1.48
C LYS A 66 13.77 36.54 2.49
N LYS A 67 13.51 35.85 3.61
CA LYS A 67 14.50 35.63 4.67
C LYS A 67 15.30 34.35 4.48
N LYS A 68 14.86 33.45 3.60
CA LYS A 68 15.37 32.07 3.45
C LYS A 68 15.35 31.29 4.78
N THR A 69 14.31 31.51 5.59
CA THR A 69 14.16 30.91 6.92
C THR A 69 12.85 30.13 7.03
N GLY A 70 12.82 29.07 7.85
CA GLY A 70 11.66 28.20 8.01
C GLY A 70 11.68 27.00 7.04
N GLY A 71 10.56 26.29 6.91
CA GLY A 71 10.47 25.02 6.20
C GLY A 71 10.85 23.82 7.08
N PRO A 72 10.98 22.61 6.51
CA PRO A 72 11.32 21.40 7.26
C PRO A 72 12.81 21.33 7.62
N ASN A 73 13.21 22.13 8.61
CA ASN A 73 14.58 22.22 9.14
C ASN A 73 14.71 21.67 10.58
N GLY A 74 13.62 21.10 11.12
CA GLY A 74 13.57 20.55 12.47
C GLY A 74 13.46 21.59 13.58
N SER A 75 13.11 22.85 13.30
CA SER A 75 12.97 23.88 14.33
C SER A 75 11.70 23.74 15.20
N ILE A 76 10.73 22.92 14.77
CA ILE A 76 9.49 22.63 15.51
C ILE A 76 9.72 22.01 16.91
N LYS A 77 10.91 21.48 17.22
CA LYS A 77 11.30 21.04 18.58
C LYS A 77 11.57 22.17 19.56
N PHE A 78 11.83 23.38 19.08
CA PHE A 78 12.15 24.52 19.93
C PHE A 78 10.86 25.13 20.48
N LYS A 79 10.87 25.50 21.77
CA LYS A 79 9.68 26.00 22.49
C LYS A 79 9.05 27.22 21.83
N GLU A 80 9.87 28.07 21.22
CA GLU A 80 9.48 29.31 20.54
C GLU A 80 8.61 29.04 19.32
N GLU A 81 8.83 27.92 18.63
CA GLU A 81 8.04 27.52 17.47
C GLU A 81 6.91 26.58 17.84
N LEU A 82 7.15 25.67 18.78
CA LEU A 82 6.14 24.74 19.30
C LEU A 82 4.96 25.47 19.96
N ASN A 83 5.23 26.58 20.66
CA ASN A 83 4.19 27.36 21.35
C ASN A 83 3.38 28.28 20.41
N ARG A 84 3.63 28.27 19.10
CA ARG A 84 2.83 29.09 18.17
C ARG A 84 1.39 28.58 18.11
N PRO A 85 0.38 29.47 17.92
CA PRO A 85 -1.03 29.09 17.92
C PRO A 85 -1.37 27.95 16.95
N HIS A 86 -0.71 27.90 15.79
CA HIS A 86 -0.93 26.91 14.75
C HIS A 86 -0.26 25.54 15.03
N ASN A 87 0.62 25.45 16.05
CA ASN A 87 1.37 24.24 16.41
C ASN A 87 0.86 23.60 17.71
N LYS A 88 -0.23 24.15 18.27
CA LYS A 88 -0.85 23.66 19.51
C LYS A 88 -1.32 22.21 19.32
N GLY A 89 -0.87 21.30 20.18
CA GLY A 89 -1.19 19.87 20.10
C GLY A 89 -0.10 19.00 19.46
N LEU A 90 0.96 19.59 18.91
CA LEU A 90 2.09 18.87 18.33
C LEU A 90 3.13 18.42 19.37
N GLU A 91 2.96 18.78 20.65
CA GLU A 91 3.95 18.51 21.71
C GLU A 91 4.20 17.00 21.89
N LYS A 92 3.13 16.19 21.79
CA LYS A 92 3.24 14.73 21.87
C LYS A 92 3.91 14.12 20.64
N ALA A 93 3.63 14.66 19.46
CA ALA A 93 4.22 14.19 18.21
C ALA A 93 5.73 14.48 18.19
N VAL A 94 6.12 15.69 18.62
CA VAL A 94 7.52 16.10 18.78
C VAL A 94 8.25 15.23 19.81
N ALA A 95 7.64 14.91 20.95
CA ALA A 95 8.22 14.05 21.98
C ALA A 95 8.30 12.56 21.61
N PHE A 96 7.54 12.11 20.61
CA PHE A 96 7.60 10.74 20.09
C PHE A 96 8.72 10.57 19.05
N LEU A 97 9.03 11.63 18.31
CA LEU A 97 9.98 11.60 17.20
C LEU A 97 11.43 11.95 17.61
N TRP A 98 11.65 12.52 18.79
CA TRP A 98 12.96 12.90 19.34
C TRP A 98 13.07 12.58 20.82
#